data_AF-A0A8B5WKX9-F1
#
_entry.id   AF-A0A8B5WKX9-F1
#
_cell.length_a   1.000
_cell.length_b   1.000
_cell.length_c   1.000
_cell.angle_alpha   90.00
_cell.angle_beta   90.00
_cell.angle_gamma   90.00
#
_symmetry.space_group_name_H-M   'P 1'
#
loop_
_entity.id
_entity.type
_entity.pdbx_description
1 polymer ?
#
loop_
_entity_poly.entity_id
_entity_poly.type
_entity_poly.pdbx_seq_one_letter_code
_entity_poly.pdbx_strand_id
1 'polypeptide(L)'
;MTDRSRLHAAFELTALRLGQPVLGPMISRGQFDRIAEHVREVLAASRMLPDEDKDLLSKALDDDSARKEFAIALNGLLHGKRSMEERFGHWMGVLSRHGLATWPIATIWPFLLHPQRYFPIFPAVFNGQLTDAEATVAPGAAPDWSGYVASQRLAHQLRKARAMDSLLDLYQALTVAARQ
;
A
#
# COMPACT_ATOMS: atom_id res chain seq x y z
N MET A 1 -18.24 -13.54 -7.83
CA MET A 1 -16.95 -12.88 -8.14
C MET A 1 -15.89 -13.45 -7.22
N THR A 2 -14.83 -14.06 -7.77
CA THR A 2 -13.72 -14.60 -6.97
C THR A 2 -12.88 -13.46 -6.39
N ASP A 3 -12.13 -13.72 -5.32
CA ASP A 3 -11.23 -12.72 -4.73
C ASP A 3 -10.17 -12.24 -5.73
N ARG A 4 -9.72 -13.12 -6.64
CA ARG A 4 -8.78 -12.76 -7.72
C ARG A 4 -9.37 -11.76 -8.71
N SER A 5 -10.59 -12.00 -9.21
CA SER A 5 -11.25 -11.06 -10.13
C SER A 5 -11.49 -9.70 -9.49
N ARG A 6 -11.79 -9.68 -8.19
CA ARG A 6 -11.95 -8.43 -7.43
C ARG A 6 -10.64 -7.63 -7.36
N LEU A 7 -9.53 -8.30 -7.04
CA LEU A 7 -8.22 -7.65 -6.96
C LEU A 7 -7.76 -7.10 -8.31
N HIS A 8 -7.99 -7.84 -9.40
CA HIS A 8 -7.73 -7.31 -10.76
C HIS A 8 -8.53 -6.03 -11.04
N ALA A 9 -9.84 -6.03 -10.75
CA ALA A 9 -10.66 -4.83 -10.90
C ALA A 9 -10.17 -3.66 -10.02
N ALA A 10 -9.66 -3.94 -8.81
CA ALA A 10 -9.07 -2.93 -7.94
C ALA A 10 -7.76 -2.36 -8.51
N PHE A 11 -6.92 -3.16 -9.16
CA PHE A 11 -5.71 -2.69 -9.84
C PHE A 11 -6.06 -1.78 -11.03
N GLU A 12 -7.04 -2.17 -11.85
CA GLU A 12 -7.53 -1.35 -12.96
C GLU A 12 -8.12 -0.03 -12.47
N LEU A 13 -8.94 -0.07 -11.41
CA LEU A 13 -9.50 1.14 -10.79
C LEU A 13 -8.40 2.02 -10.21
N THR A 14 -7.36 1.44 -9.60
CA THR A 14 -6.22 2.19 -9.08
C THR A 14 -5.48 2.91 -10.20
N ALA A 15 -5.23 2.25 -11.33
CA ALA A 15 -4.63 2.89 -12.49
C ALA A 15 -5.51 4.04 -13.03
N LEU A 16 -6.84 3.84 -13.06
CA LEU A 16 -7.80 4.84 -13.52
C LEU A 16 -7.93 6.05 -12.58
N ARG A 17 -7.85 5.85 -11.27
CA ARG A 17 -8.12 6.88 -10.25
C ARG A 17 -6.88 7.54 -9.70
N LEU A 18 -5.83 6.76 -9.52
CA LEU A 18 -4.57 7.16 -8.87
C LEU A 18 -3.38 7.15 -9.84
N GLY A 19 -3.61 6.92 -11.14
CA GLY A 19 -2.56 7.01 -12.16
C GLY A 19 -2.08 8.45 -12.40
N GLN A 20 -0.86 8.59 -12.93
CA GLN A 20 -0.22 9.88 -13.19
C GLN A 20 -1.05 10.84 -14.07
N PRO A 21 -1.75 10.38 -15.13
CA PRO A 21 -2.59 11.27 -15.95
C PRO A 21 -3.76 11.89 -15.18
N VAL A 22 -4.11 11.35 -14.01
CA VAL A 22 -5.24 11.79 -13.19
C VAL A 22 -4.77 12.55 -11.96
N LEU A 23 -3.86 11.98 -11.15
CA LEU A 23 -3.40 12.64 -9.92
C LEU A 23 -2.65 13.94 -10.20
N GLY A 24 -1.75 13.97 -11.18
CA GLY A 24 -0.95 15.17 -11.48
C GLY A 24 -1.83 16.42 -11.74
N PRO A 25 -2.80 16.36 -12.68
CA PRO A 25 -3.73 17.45 -12.90
C PRO A 25 -4.59 17.81 -11.67
N MET A 26 -5.08 16.82 -10.91
CA MET A 26 -5.90 17.09 -9.71
C MET A 26 -5.10 17.83 -8.63
N ILE A 27 -3.85 17.43 -8.40
CA ILE A 27 -2.93 18.13 -7.48
C ILE A 27 -2.70 19.58 -7.93
N SER A 28 -2.43 19.80 -9.23
CA SER A 28 -2.19 21.15 -9.76
C SER A 28 -3.39 22.09 -9.61
N ARG A 29 -4.61 21.53 -9.57
CA ARG A 29 -5.88 22.26 -9.42
C ARG A 29 -6.40 22.30 -7.99
N GLY A 30 -5.64 21.77 -7.02
CA GLY A 30 -6.05 21.72 -5.62
C GLY A 30 -7.30 20.86 -5.36
N GLN A 31 -7.58 19.86 -6.20
CA GLN A 31 -8.79 19.02 -6.11
C GLN A 31 -8.62 17.90 -5.07
N PHE A 32 -8.18 18.24 -3.86
CA PHE A 32 -7.84 17.27 -2.82
C PHE A 32 -9.05 16.45 -2.34
N ASP A 33 -10.24 17.05 -2.30
CA ASP A 33 -11.49 16.38 -1.96
C ASP A 33 -11.78 15.22 -2.91
N ARG A 34 -11.64 15.46 -4.21
CA ARG A 34 -11.82 14.44 -5.25
C ARG A 34 -10.74 13.37 -5.21
N ILE A 35 -9.50 13.73 -4.83
CA ILE A 35 -8.45 12.73 -4.62
C ILE A 35 -8.83 11.82 -3.44
N ALA A 36 -9.39 12.37 -2.37
CA ALA A 36 -9.87 11.58 -1.25
C ALA A 36 -11.04 10.65 -1.63
N GLU A 37 -11.96 11.10 -2.48
CA GLU A 37 -13.01 10.24 -3.07
C GLU A 37 -12.39 9.08 -3.86
N HIS A 38 -11.44 9.36 -4.77
CA HIS A 38 -10.72 8.35 -5.53
C HIS A 38 -10.00 7.33 -4.64
N VAL A 39 -9.38 7.80 -3.56
CA VAL A 39 -8.72 6.95 -2.56
C VAL A 39 -9.73 6.02 -1.88
N ARG A 40 -10.88 6.56 -1.44
CA ARG A 40 -11.95 5.75 -0.82
C ARG A 40 -12.53 4.73 -1.79
N GLU A 41 -12.75 5.09 -3.06
CA GLU A 41 -13.23 4.17 -4.10
C GLU A 41 -12.25 2.99 -4.30
N VAL A 42 -10.95 3.28 -4.41
CA VAL A 42 -9.91 2.26 -4.57
C VAL A 42 -9.85 1.32 -3.36
N LEU A 43 -9.95 1.84 -2.15
CA LEU A 43 -9.96 1.03 -0.94
C LEU A 43 -11.21 0.14 -0.84
N ALA A 44 -12.38 0.68 -1.17
CA ALA A 44 -13.64 -0.06 -1.17
C ALA A 44 -13.60 -1.22 -2.18
N ALA A 45 -12.98 -1.01 -3.35
CA ALA A 45 -12.82 -2.03 -4.37
C ALA A 45 -11.80 -3.11 -3.96
N SER A 46 -10.65 -2.72 -3.38
CA SER A 46 -9.60 -3.67 -3.02
C SER A 46 -9.95 -4.53 -1.80
N ARG A 47 -10.58 -3.94 -0.79
CA ARG A 47 -10.86 -4.56 0.54
C ARG A 47 -9.61 -5.12 1.24
N MET A 48 -8.44 -4.62 0.88
CA MET A 48 -7.16 -5.11 1.40
C MET A 48 -6.77 -4.48 2.73
N LEU A 49 -7.21 -3.24 2.98
CA LEU A 49 -6.84 -2.49 4.17
C LEU A 49 -7.63 -3.02 5.40
N PRO A 50 -6.98 -3.27 6.56
CA PRO A 50 -7.66 -3.58 7.81
C PRO A 50 -8.63 -2.47 8.22
N ASP A 51 -9.68 -2.81 8.98
CA ASP A 51 -10.72 -1.84 9.33
C ASP A 51 -10.21 -0.72 10.25
N GLU A 52 -9.29 -1.03 11.18
CA GLU A 52 -8.61 -0.02 12.00
C GLU A 52 -7.84 1.01 11.16
N ASP A 53 -7.13 0.55 10.13
CA ASP A 53 -6.40 1.41 9.20
C ASP A 53 -7.34 2.21 8.29
N LYS A 54 -8.48 1.63 7.88
CA LYS A 54 -9.51 2.34 7.12
C LYS A 54 -10.10 3.49 7.93
N ASP A 55 -10.40 3.26 9.20
CA ASP A 55 -10.98 4.27 10.08
C ASP A 55 -9.99 5.42 10.34
N LEU A 56 -8.72 5.09 10.58
CA LEU A 56 -7.65 6.08 10.72
C LEU A 56 -7.52 6.94 9.46
N LEU A 57 -7.45 6.29 8.29
CA LEU A 57 -7.32 7.00 7.03
C LEU A 57 -8.55 7.83 6.70
N SER A 58 -9.77 7.33 6.96
CA SER A 58 -10.99 8.09 6.72
C SER A 58 -11.01 9.39 7.52
N LYS A 59 -10.67 9.34 8.81
CA LYS A 59 -10.59 10.54 9.66
C LYS A 59 -9.59 11.56 9.11
N ALA A 60 -8.41 11.10 8.67
CA ALA A 60 -7.43 11.99 8.08
C ALA A 60 -7.86 12.57 6.73
N LEU A 61 -8.65 11.83 5.93
CA LEU A 61 -9.20 12.34 4.68
C LEU A 61 -10.37 13.32 4.88
N ASP A 62 -11.00 13.32 6.06
CA ASP A 62 -12.06 14.29 6.40
C ASP A 62 -11.47 15.64 6.86
N ASP A 63 -10.24 15.63 7.41
CA ASP A 63 -9.50 16.86 7.72
C ASP A 63 -8.85 17.47 6.47
N ASP A 64 -9.09 18.78 6.23
CA ASP A 64 -8.63 19.48 5.03
C ASP A 64 -7.10 19.51 4.89
N SER A 65 -6.39 19.71 6.01
CA SER A 65 -4.93 19.81 6.04
C SER A 65 -4.29 18.46 5.77
N ALA A 66 -4.71 17.43 6.51
CA ALA A 66 -4.26 16.07 6.36
C ALA A 66 -4.60 15.51 4.97
N ARG A 67 -5.82 15.75 4.46
CA ARG A 67 -6.23 15.37 3.11
C ARG A 67 -5.30 15.94 2.04
N LYS A 68 -4.97 17.22 2.13
CA LYS A 68 -4.05 17.88 1.18
C LYS A 68 -2.64 17.29 1.25
N GLU A 69 -2.06 17.19 2.44
CA GLU A 69 -0.71 16.66 2.59
C GLU A 69 -0.61 15.20 2.14
N PHE A 70 -1.60 14.39 2.52
CA PHE A 70 -1.72 13.00 2.10
C PHE A 70 -1.75 12.89 0.57
N ALA A 71 -2.61 13.66 -0.10
CA ALA A 71 -2.74 13.63 -1.56
C ALA A 71 -1.43 13.99 -2.28
N ILE A 72 -0.74 15.03 -1.82
CA ILE A 72 0.55 15.47 -2.38
C ILE A 72 1.61 14.39 -2.18
N ALA A 73 1.70 13.84 -0.97
CA ALA A 73 2.69 12.83 -0.64
C ALA A 73 2.43 11.50 -1.34
N LEU A 74 1.16 11.10 -1.51
CA LEU A 74 0.76 9.92 -2.29
C LEU A 74 1.13 10.08 -3.76
N ASN A 75 0.85 11.24 -4.37
CA ASN A 75 1.28 11.52 -5.74
C ASN A 75 2.81 11.49 -5.87
N GLY A 76 3.51 12.06 -4.88
CA GLY A 76 4.97 12.02 -4.78
C GLY A 76 5.50 10.59 -4.68
N LEU A 77 4.89 9.73 -3.87
CA LEU A 77 5.22 8.32 -3.71
C LEU A 77 5.07 7.56 -5.04
N LEU A 78 3.89 7.67 -5.66
CA LEU A 78 3.53 6.86 -6.82
C LEU A 78 4.28 7.33 -8.08
N HIS A 79 4.38 8.64 -8.29
CA HIS A 79 4.77 9.22 -9.59
C HIS A 79 5.95 10.18 -9.53
N GLY A 80 6.55 10.42 -8.36
CA GLY A 80 7.72 11.26 -8.23
C GLY A 80 8.93 10.74 -9.02
N LYS A 81 9.81 11.66 -9.44
CA LYS A 81 11.03 11.35 -10.20
C LYS A 81 12.25 10.98 -9.34
N ARG A 82 12.16 11.23 -8.03
CA ARG A 82 13.23 10.91 -7.07
C ARG A 82 13.34 9.40 -6.85
N SER A 83 14.39 8.98 -6.17
CA SER A 83 14.56 7.57 -5.80
C SER A 83 13.35 7.07 -5.00
N MET A 84 13.07 5.77 -5.03
CA MET A 84 11.99 5.19 -4.22
C MET A 84 12.21 5.45 -2.73
N GLU A 85 13.47 5.47 -2.27
CA GLU A 85 13.85 5.79 -0.90
C GLU A 85 13.41 7.19 -0.48
N GLU A 86 13.78 8.21 -1.25
CA GLU A 86 13.42 9.60 -0.94
C GLU A 86 11.90 9.80 -0.99
N ARG A 87 11.23 9.18 -1.97
CA ARG A 87 9.77 9.23 -2.11
C ARG A 87 9.07 8.57 -0.92
N PHE A 88 9.53 7.39 -0.52
CA PHE A 88 9.00 6.67 0.63
C PHE A 88 9.31 7.40 1.94
N GLY A 89 10.50 8.00 2.09
CA GLY A 89 10.86 8.80 3.26
C GLY A 89 9.96 10.05 3.41
N HIS A 90 9.69 10.77 2.31
CA HIS A 90 8.74 11.89 2.35
C HIS A 90 7.32 11.42 2.70
N TRP A 91 6.88 10.33 2.08
CA TRP A 91 5.59 9.70 2.36
C TRP A 91 5.43 9.34 3.84
N MET A 92 6.44 8.67 4.41
CA MET A 92 6.46 8.32 5.83
C MET A 92 6.45 9.55 6.74
N GLY A 93 7.18 10.61 6.38
CA GLY A 93 7.14 11.87 7.12
C GLY A 93 5.73 12.46 7.21
N VAL A 94 4.96 12.40 6.11
CA VAL A 94 3.56 12.86 6.10
C VAL A 94 2.67 11.93 6.90
N LEU A 95 2.77 10.60 6.72
CA LEU A 95 1.96 9.65 7.47
C LEU A 95 2.18 9.78 8.98
N SER A 96 3.43 9.92 9.43
CA SER A 96 3.75 10.06 10.86
C SER A 96 3.15 11.32 11.48
N ARG A 97 3.14 12.45 10.76
CA ARG A 97 2.53 13.70 11.25
C ARG A 97 1.02 13.58 11.51
N HIS A 98 0.34 12.73 10.75
CA HIS A 98 -1.10 12.54 10.83
C HIS A 98 -1.52 11.26 11.55
N GLY A 99 -0.58 10.56 12.21
CA GLY A 99 -0.86 9.32 12.93
C GLY A 99 -1.28 8.15 12.02
N LEU A 100 -0.85 8.17 10.75
CA LEU A 100 -1.19 7.17 9.72
C LEU A 100 -0.03 6.23 9.39
N ALA A 101 1.07 6.29 10.15
CA ALA A 101 2.31 5.55 9.88
C ALA A 101 2.18 4.06 10.25
N THR A 102 1.31 3.33 9.54
CA THR A 102 1.16 1.88 9.64
C THR A 102 1.66 1.21 8.36
N TRP A 103 2.13 -0.03 8.47
CA TRP A 103 2.62 -0.78 7.30
C TRP A 103 1.55 -0.96 6.21
N PRO A 104 0.30 -1.30 6.54
CA PRO A 104 -0.78 -1.40 5.55
C PRO A 104 -1.00 -0.10 4.79
N ILE A 105 -1.15 1.04 5.47
CA ILE A 105 -1.34 2.35 4.82
C ILE A 105 -0.10 2.73 4.01
N ALA A 106 1.10 2.48 4.54
CA ALA A 106 2.34 2.88 3.87
C ALA A 106 2.58 2.14 2.55
N THR A 107 2.14 0.88 2.43
CA THR A 107 2.57 -0.04 1.36
C THR A 107 1.48 -0.53 0.43
N ILE A 108 0.20 -0.30 0.74
CA ILE A 108 -0.90 -0.73 -0.13
C ILE A 108 -0.88 -0.05 -1.50
N TRP A 109 -0.53 1.24 -1.58
CA TRP A 109 -0.64 2.02 -2.82
C TRP A 109 0.33 1.60 -3.92
N PRO A 110 1.64 1.43 -3.66
CA PRO A 110 2.56 0.91 -4.68
C PRO A 110 2.15 -0.47 -5.18
N PHE A 111 1.63 -1.33 -4.30
CA PHE A 111 1.14 -2.65 -4.71
C PHE A 111 -0.08 -2.55 -5.61
N LEU A 112 -1.09 -1.75 -5.25
CA LEU A 112 -2.29 -1.59 -6.05
C LEU A 112 -2.00 -1.02 -7.45
N LEU A 113 -1.00 -0.14 -7.57
CA LEU A 113 -0.61 0.44 -8.85
C LEU A 113 0.33 -0.46 -9.67
N HIS A 114 1.23 -1.18 -9.01
CA HIS A 114 2.24 -2.02 -9.66
C HIS A 114 2.38 -3.38 -8.95
N PRO A 115 1.37 -4.27 -9.05
CA PRO A 115 1.31 -5.51 -8.28
C PRO A 115 2.39 -6.53 -8.66
N GLN A 116 3.06 -6.34 -9.80
CA GLN A 116 4.18 -7.17 -10.24
C GLN A 116 5.53 -6.76 -9.62
N ARG A 117 5.60 -5.55 -9.05
CA ARG A 117 6.85 -4.95 -8.58
C ARG A 117 6.94 -4.83 -7.07
N TYR A 118 5.83 -4.50 -6.43
CA TYR A 118 5.79 -4.22 -5.00
C TYR A 118 4.96 -5.27 -4.27
N PHE A 119 5.17 -5.42 -2.97
CA PHE A 119 4.39 -6.27 -2.09
C PHE A 119 3.90 -5.46 -0.89
N PRO A 120 2.62 -5.56 -0.50
CA PRO A 120 2.08 -4.84 0.63
C PRO A 120 2.42 -5.58 1.93
N ILE A 121 2.64 -4.84 3.01
CA ILE A 121 3.00 -5.39 4.31
C ILE A 121 1.79 -5.31 5.23
N PHE A 122 1.26 -6.47 5.59
CA PHE A 122 0.22 -6.62 6.61
C PHE A 122 0.82 -7.49 7.73
N PRO A 123 1.33 -6.91 8.84
CA PRO A 123 2.09 -7.66 9.85
C PRO A 123 1.40 -8.92 10.37
N ALA A 124 0.07 -8.86 10.58
CA ALA A 124 -0.71 -10.03 11.00
C ALA A 124 -0.69 -11.19 9.99
N VAL A 125 -0.68 -10.88 8.69
CA VAL A 125 -0.63 -11.86 7.60
C VAL A 125 0.80 -12.36 7.38
N PHE A 126 1.78 -11.47 7.53
CA PHE A 126 3.19 -11.80 7.37
C PHE A 126 3.67 -12.70 8.50
N ASN A 127 3.58 -12.26 9.74
CA ASN A 127 4.28 -12.90 10.86
C ASN A 127 3.74 -14.30 11.19
N GLY A 128 2.44 -14.56 11.00
CA GLY A 128 1.84 -15.87 11.25
C GLY A 128 2.21 -16.96 10.24
N GLN A 129 2.93 -16.61 9.17
CA GLN A 129 3.19 -17.48 8.01
C GLN A 129 4.68 -17.63 7.70
N LEU A 130 5.55 -17.03 8.51
CA LEU A 130 7.00 -17.12 8.40
C LEU A 130 7.53 -18.26 9.28
N THR A 131 8.53 -18.97 8.77
CA THR A 131 9.40 -19.82 9.60
C THR A 131 10.26 -18.96 10.53
N ASP A 132 10.82 -19.56 11.59
CA ASP A 132 11.71 -18.85 12.52
C ASP A 132 12.85 -18.11 11.81
N ALA A 133 13.44 -18.74 10.78
CA ALA A 133 14.49 -18.13 9.97
C ALA A 133 13.99 -16.90 9.19
N GLU A 134 12.78 -16.95 8.62
CA GLU A 134 12.19 -15.83 7.88
C GLU A 134 11.73 -14.70 8.81
N ALA A 135 11.29 -15.03 10.03
CA ALA A 135 10.88 -14.05 11.03
C ALA A 135 12.05 -13.14 11.49
N THR A 136 13.29 -13.64 11.46
CA THR A 136 14.48 -12.82 11.82
C THR A 136 14.75 -11.65 10.88
N VAL A 137 14.21 -11.70 9.65
CA VAL A 137 14.38 -10.65 8.63
C VAL A 137 13.08 -9.89 8.35
N ALA A 138 12.04 -10.11 9.15
CA ALA A 138 10.76 -9.42 9.05
C ALA A 138 10.89 -7.92 9.38
N PRO A 139 10.03 -7.05 8.81
CA PRO A 139 10.03 -5.64 9.14
C PRO A 139 9.69 -5.40 10.62
N GLY A 140 10.30 -4.37 11.21
CA GLY A 140 9.97 -3.92 12.57
C GLY A 140 8.53 -3.42 12.70
N ALA A 141 8.08 -3.11 13.92
CA ALA A 141 6.68 -2.72 14.15
C ALA A 141 6.29 -1.40 13.46
N ALA A 142 7.19 -0.42 13.43
CA ALA A 142 6.95 0.87 12.78
C ALA A 142 7.48 0.87 11.33
N PRO A 143 6.79 1.51 10.38
CA PRO A 143 7.26 1.59 9.00
C PRO A 143 8.49 2.48 8.84
N ASP A 144 9.50 1.95 8.16
CA ASP A 144 10.70 2.67 7.76
C ASP A 144 11.24 2.15 6.41
N TRP A 145 12.29 2.79 5.88
CA TRP A 145 12.85 2.38 4.59
C TRP A 145 13.52 1.01 4.65
N SER A 146 14.28 0.72 5.71
CA SER A 146 14.99 -0.55 5.89
C SER A 146 14.05 -1.75 5.91
N GLY A 147 12.98 -1.66 6.71
CA GLY A 147 11.92 -2.66 6.82
C GLY A 147 11.16 -2.81 5.52
N TYR A 148 10.92 -1.71 4.80
CA TYR A 148 10.29 -1.79 3.48
C TYR A 148 11.17 -2.60 2.53
N VAL A 149 12.46 -2.28 2.40
CA VAL A 149 13.39 -3.03 1.53
C VAL A 149 13.50 -4.50 1.95
N ALA A 150 13.62 -4.78 3.26
CA ALA A 150 13.69 -6.14 3.78
C ALA A 150 12.43 -6.95 3.41
N SER A 151 11.25 -6.37 3.60
CA SER A 151 9.98 -7.01 3.25
C SER A 151 9.84 -7.32 1.76
N GLN A 152 10.28 -6.41 0.88
CA GLN A 152 10.21 -6.63 -0.57
C GLN A 152 11.12 -7.80 -0.97
N ARG A 153 12.33 -7.85 -0.41
CA ARG A 153 13.27 -8.96 -0.64
C ARG A 153 12.68 -10.29 -0.17
N LEU A 154 12.14 -10.31 1.05
CA LEU A 154 11.50 -11.50 1.61
C LEU A 154 10.32 -11.95 0.76
N ALA A 155 9.44 -11.05 0.33
CA ALA A 155 8.32 -11.38 -0.54
C ALA A 155 8.78 -12.01 -1.88
N HIS A 156 9.82 -11.46 -2.50
CA HIS A 156 10.37 -12.04 -3.73
C HIS A 156 11.03 -13.41 -3.49
N GLN A 157 11.70 -13.61 -2.35
CA GLN A 157 12.27 -14.90 -1.96
C GLN A 157 11.18 -15.94 -1.73
N LEU A 158 10.14 -15.60 -0.96
CA LEU A 158 8.98 -16.46 -0.70
C LEU A 158 8.25 -16.84 -1.97
N ARG A 159 7.99 -15.86 -2.86
CA ARG A 159 7.36 -16.12 -4.17
C ARG A 159 8.15 -17.16 -4.96
N LYS A 160 9.48 -17.03 -5.00
CA LYS A 160 10.37 -17.97 -5.69
C LYS A 160 10.40 -19.34 -5.02
N ALA A 161 10.57 -19.38 -3.69
CA ALA A 161 10.67 -20.61 -2.92
C ALA A 161 9.38 -21.45 -2.98
N ARG A 162 8.22 -20.78 -3.05
CA ARG A 162 6.90 -21.42 -3.17
C ARG A 162 6.46 -21.63 -4.63
N ALA A 163 7.35 -21.40 -5.62
CA ALA A 163 7.07 -21.53 -7.04
C ALA A 163 5.79 -20.80 -7.52
N MET A 164 5.58 -19.58 -6.99
CA MET A 164 4.42 -18.74 -7.33
C MET A 164 4.70 -17.86 -8.54
N ASP A 165 3.75 -17.77 -9.47
CA ASP A 165 3.90 -17.01 -10.71
C ASP A 165 4.03 -15.51 -10.46
N SER A 166 3.26 -14.97 -9.52
CA SER A 166 3.22 -13.54 -9.22
C SER A 166 3.22 -13.21 -7.73
N LEU A 167 3.51 -11.95 -7.42
CA LEU A 167 3.36 -11.41 -6.06
C LEU A 167 1.88 -11.38 -5.63
N LEU A 168 0.94 -11.28 -6.57
CA LEU A 168 -0.49 -11.44 -6.29
C LEU A 168 -0.81 -12.85 -5.78
N ASP A 169 -0.28 -13.89 -6.42
CA ASP A 169 -0.50 -15.27 -5.99
C ASP A 169 0.05 -15.49 -4.58
N LEU A 170 1.24 -14.94 -4.29
CA LEU A 170 1.81 -14.95 -2.94
C LEU A 170 0.89 -14.24 -1.92
N TYR A 171 0.38 -13.04 -2.24
CA TYR A 171 -0.53 -12.30 -1.36
C TYR A 171 -1.79 -13.12 -1.06
N GLN A 172 -2.39 -13.74 -2.08
CA GLN A 172 -3.57 -14.58 -1.92
C GLN A 172 -3.29 -15.81 -1.05
N ALA A 173 -2.16 -16.48 -1.26
CA ALA A 173 -1.76 -17.63 -0.44
C ALA A 173 -1.60 -17.24 1.04
N LEU A 174 -0.90 -16.14 1.34
CA LEU A 174 -0.68 -15.70 2.72
C LEU A 174 -1.97 -15.24 3.41
N THR A 175 -2.87 -14.57 2.68
CA THR A 175 -4.14 -14.09 3.24
C THR A 175 -5.19 -15.17 3.46
N VAL A 176 -5.24 -16.20 2.61
CA VAL A 176 -6.10 -17.37 2.83
C VAL A 176 -5.64 -18.13 4.07
N ALA A 177 -4.33 -18.34 4.20
CA ALA A 177 -3.76 -19.08 5.32
C ALA A 177 -3.91 -18.35 6.66
N ALA A 178 -3.96 -17.01 6.67
CA ALA A 178 -4.23 -16.23 7.89
C ALA A 178 -5.69 -16.29 8.37
N ARG A 179 -6.62 -16.87 7.60
CA ARG A 179 -8.05 -17.03 7.97
C ARG A 179 -8.40 -18.44 8.47
N GLN A 180 -7.44 -19.36 8.49
CA GLN A 180 -7.57 -20.73 8.97
C GLN A 180 -6.99 -20.85 10.37
#